data_AF-A0A7C6D554-F1
#
_entry.id   AF-A0A7C6D554-F1
#
_cell.length_a   1.000
_cell.length_b   1.000
_cell.length_c   1.000
_cell.angle_alpha   90.00
_cell.angle_beta   90.00
_cell.angle_gamma   90.00
#
_symmetry.space_group_name_H-M   'P 1'
#
loop_
_entity.id
_entity.type
_entity.pdbx_description
1 polymer ?
#
loop_
_entity_poly.entity_id
_entity_poly.type
_entity_poly.pdbx_seq_one_letter_code
_entity_poly.pdbx_strand_id
1 'polypeptide(L)' 'MQDYFILTQAVLTYIESHIHEEIEPKDLEQRMCVSYSHLREIFKRKTNVTLGKYILTRRIANAAFDLVHTTR' A
#
# COMPACT_ATOMS: atom_id res chain seq x y z
N MET A 1 -7.31 -19.69 -12.33
CA MET A 1 -6.31 -18.62 -12.07
C MET A 1 -7.03 -17.56 -11.26
N GLN A 2 -6.82 -17.49 -9.94
CA GLN A 2 -7.52 -16.53 -9.08
C GLN A 2 -7.21 -15.10 -9.56
N ASP A 3 -8.25 -14.27 -9.70
CA ASP A 3 -8.16 -12.87 -10.15
C ASP A 3 -7.54 -11.98 -9.06
N TYR A 4 -6.22 -12.11 -8.88
CA TYR A 4 -5.42 -11.30 -7.96
C TYR A 4 -5.35 -9.81 -8.32
N PHE A 5 -5.92 -9.41 -9.46
CA PHE A 5 -6.04 -8.01 -9.84
C PHE A 5 -6.91 -7.24 -8.83
N ILE A 6 -8.07 -7.79 -8.46
CA ILE A 6 -9.00 -7.16 -7.50
C ILE A 6 -8.33 -7.00 -6.14
N LEU A 7 -7.65 -8.04 -5.66
CA LEU A 7 -6.90 -7.97 -4.39
C LEU A 7 -5.80 -6.91 -4.43
N THR A 8 -5.04 -6.84 -5.53
CA THR A 8 -3.97 -5.83 -5.67
C THR A 8 -4.55 -4.41 -5.67
N GLN A 9 -5.68 -4.19 -6.35
CA GLN A 9 -6.38 -2.91 -6.34
C GLN A 9 -6.90 -2.56 -4.94
N ALA A 10 -7.52 -3.51 -4.23
CA ALA A 10 -7.99 -3.29 -2.86
C ALA A 10 -6.85 -2.88 -1.92
N VAL A 11 -5.70 -3.54 -2.03
CA VAL A 11 -4.49 -3.21 -1.26
C VAL A 11 -3.97 -1.81 -1.60
N LEU A 12 -3.91 -1.44 -2.89
CA LEU A 12 -3.50 -0.10 -3.32
C LEU A 12 -4.44 0.98 -2.74
N THR A 13 -5.75 0.79 -2.89
CA THR A 13 -6.76 1.72 -2.38
C THR A 13 -6.66 1.89 -0.87
N TYR A 14 -6.46 0.80 -0.14
CA TYR A 14 -6.28 0.86 1.31
C TYR A 14 -5.02 1.65 1.69
N ILE A 15 -3.88 1.39 1.05
CA ILE A 15 -2.62 2.11 1.34
C ILE A 15 -2.77 3.59 1.05
N GLU A 16 -3.32 3.96 -0.10
CA GLU A 16 -3.44 5.35 -0.52
C GLU A 16 -4.40 6.13 0.39
N SER A 17 -5.48 5.50 0.88
CA SER A 17 -6.40 6.14 1.82
C SER A 17 -5.85 6.30 3.24
N HIS A 18 -4.81 5.53 3.61
CA HIS A 18 -4.21 5.56 4.96
C HIS A 18 -2.72 5.98 4.90
N ILE A 19 -2.28 6.64 3.82
CA ILE A 19 -0.85 6.90 3.57
C ILE A 19 -0.21 7.83 4.61
N HIS A 20 -1.02 8.63 5.29
CA HIS A 20 -0.60 9.53 6.37
C HIS A 20 -0.72 8.91 7.77
N GLU A 21 -1.30 7.72 7.87
CA GLU A 21 -1.51 6.99 9.12
C GLU A 21 -0.50 5.85 9.27
N GLU A 22 -0.52 5.19 10.43
CA GLU A 22 0.23 3.95 10.61
C GLU A 22 -0.52 2.81 9.92
N ILE A 23 0.19 2.04 9.08
CA ILE A 23 -0.37 0.87 8.39
C ILE A 23 0.13 -0.38 9.09
N GLU A 24 -0.69 -0.97 9.95
CA GLU A 24 -0.35 -2.21 10.64
C GLU A 24 -0.58 -3.43 9.72
N PRO A 25 0.34 -4.41 9.71
CA PRO A 25 0.16 -5.65 8.95
C PRO A 25 -1.13 -6.39 9.28
N LYS A 26 -1.57 -6.36 10.55
CA LYS A 26 -2.79 -7.05 11.00
C LYS A 26 -4.06 -6.46 10.39
N ASP A 27 -4.13 -5.14 10.20
CA ASP A 27 -5.28 -4.50 9.59
C ASP A 27 -5.45 -4.91 8.12
N LEU A 28 -4.32 -5.01 7.41
CA LEU A 28 -4.29 -5.53 6.05
C LEU A 28 -4.76 -6.99 5.99
N GLU A 29 -4.32 -7.83 6.92
CA GLU A 29 -4.77 -9.23 6.98
C GLU A 29 -6.27 -9.36 7.24
N GLN A 30 -6.79 -8.58 8.20
CA GLN A 30 -8.20 -8.58 8.56
C GLN A 30 -9.08 -8.05 7.43
N ARG A 31 -8.70 -6.97 6.75
CA ARG A 31 -9.50 -6.38 5.67
C ARG A 31 -9.45 -7.19 4.37
N MET A 32 -8.32 -7.84 4.08
CA MET A 32 -8.10 -8.56 2.82
C MET A 32 -8.36 -10.07 2.93
N CYS A 33 -8.63 -10.59 4.13
CA CYS A 33 -8.86 -12.00 4.42
C CYS A 33 -7.73 -12.93 3.93
N VAL A 34 -6.49 -12.42 3.92
CA VAL A 34 -5.29 -13.15 3.49
C VAL A 34 -4.13 -12.83 4.41
N SER A 35 -3.19 -13.77 4.57
CA SER A 35 -1.98 -13.52 5.35
C SER A 35 -1.12 -12.41 4.73
N TYR A 36 -0.40 -11.68 5.57
CA TYR A 36 0.44 -10.56 5.15
C TYR A 36 1.59 -11.02 4.25
N SER A 37 2.10 -12.24 4.49
CA SER A 37 3.09 -12.87 3.61
C SER A 37 2.54 -13.11 2.21
N HIS A 38 1.34 -13.69 2.10
CA HIS A 38 0.70 -13.92 0.81
C HIS A 38 0.36 -12.61 0.10
N LEU A 39 -0.11 -11.62 0.84
CA LEU A 39 -0.41 -10.28 0.34
C LEU A 39 0.84 -9.61 -0.25
N ARG A 40 1.97 -9.61 0.47
CA ARG A 40 3.24 -9.05 -0.02
C ARG A 40 3.73 -9.76 -1.28
N GLU A 41 3.58 -11.08 -1.33
CA GLU A 41 3.98 -11.88 -2.49
C GLU A 41 3.12 -11.53 -3.72
N ILE A 42 1.80 -11.51 -3.58
CA ILE A 42 0.88 -11.16 -4.66
C ILE A 42 1.13 -9.73 -5.13
N PHE A 43 1.23 -8.78 -4.20
CA PHE A 43 1.48 -7.40 -4.52
C PHE A 43 2.78 -7.26 -5.32
N LYS A 44 3.89 -7.84 -4.84
CA LYS A 44 5.18 -7.81 -5.54
C LYS A 44 5.10 -8.43 -6.93
N ARG A 45 4.44 -9.59 -7.06
CA ARG A 45 4.27 -10.27 -8.35
C ARG A 45 3.46 -9.43 -9.35
N LYS A 46 2.51 -8.61 -8.88
CA LYS A 46 1.63 -7.80 -9.74
C LYS A 46 2.17 -6.40 -10.03
N THR A 47 2.86 -5.77 -9.09
CA THR A 47 3.36 -4.39 -9.23
C THR A 47 4.85 -4.32 -9.54
N ASN A 48 5.58 -5.44 -9.46
CA ASN A 48 7.04 -5.51 -9.52
C ASN A 48 7.76 -4.69 -8.44
N VAL A 49 7.04 -4.25 -7.39
CA VAL A 49 7.58 -3.46 -6.28
C VAL A 49 7.16 -4.10 -4.97
N THR A 50 8.04 -4.12 -3.97
CA THR A 50 7.65 -4.61 -2.64
C THR A 50 6.65 -3.65 -2.00
N LEU A 51 5.71 -4.19 -1.22
CA LEU A 51 4.71 -3.39 -0.51
C LEU A 51 5.34 -2.25 0.31
N GLY A 52 6.38 -2.56 1.08
CA GLY A 52 7.09 -1.55 1.89
C GLY A 52 7.79 -0.48 1.06
N LYS A 53 8.40 -0.83 -0.09
CA LYS A 53 9.02 0.16 -0.99
C LYS A 53 7.97 1.08 -1.60
N TYR A 54 6.81 0.54 -1.96
CA TYR A 54 5.70 1.34 -2.46
C TYR A 54 5.22 2.36 -1.42
N ILE A 55 4.89 1.89 -0.20
CA ILE A 55 4.45 2.76 0.91
C ILE A 55 5.48 3.85 1.20
N LEU A 56 6.75 3.49 1.34
CA LEU A 56 7.83 4.46 1.60
C LEU A 56 7.92 5.53 0.50
N THR A 57 7.91 5.10 -0.77
CA THR A 57 8.03 6.02 -1.91
C THR A 57 6.83 6.97 -1.97
N ARG A 58 5.63 6.47 -1.70
CA ARG A 58 4.41 7.29 -1.64
C ARG A 58 4.44 8.29 -0.48
N ARG A 59 4.89 7.90 0.71
CA ARG A 59 5.04 8.84 1.85
C ARG A 59 6.05 9.94 1.55
N ILE A 60 7.19 9.61 0.95
CA ILE A 60 8.19 10.61 0.53
C ILE A 60 7.60 11.56 -0.52
N ALA A 61 6.89 11.03 -1.52
CA ALA A 61 6.28 11.84 -2.56
C ALA A 61 5.21 12.81 -2.00
N ASN A 62 4.35 12.34 -1.09
CA ASN A 62 3.35 13.19 -0.43
C ASN A 62 4.03 14.25 0.46
N ALA A 63 5.02 13.88 1.27
CA ALA A 63 5.77 14.85 2.07
C ALA A 63 6.47 15.93 1.22
N ALA A 64 7.08 15.53 0.09
CA ALA A 64 7.67 16.46 -0.85
C ALA A 64 6.63 17.39 -1.48
N PHE A 65 5.46 16.85 -1.84
CA PHE A 65 4.33 17.63 -2.34
C PHE A 65 3.85 18.65 -1.31
N ASP A 66 3.65 18.22 -0.06
CA ASP A 66 3.19 19.07 1.04
C ASP A 66 4.18 20.21 1.31
N LEU A 67 5.49 19.94 1.28
CA LEU A 67 6.54 20.95 1.45
C LEU A 67 6.50 22.04 0.36
N VAL A 68 6.12 21.68 -0.87
CA VAL A 68 6.06 22.62 -2.00
C VAL A 68 4.74 23.40 -2.02
N HIS A 69 3.64 22.79 -1.59
CA HIS A 69 2.28 23.33 -1.78
C HIS A 69 1.63 23.83 -0.49
N THR A 70 2.16 23.49 0.68
CA THR A 70 1.65 23.95 1.96
C THR A 70 2.58 25.05 2.49
N THR A 71 2.22 26.30 2.22
CA THR A 71 2.83 27.45 2.91
C THR A 71 2.44 27.36 4.38
N ARG A 72 3.42 27.16 5.26
CA ARG A 72 3.22 27.20 6.71
C ARG A 72 3.10 28.63 7.21
#